data_AF-A0A534TFH0-F1
#
_entry.id   AF-A0A534TFH0-F1
#
_cell.length_a   1.000
_cell.length_b   1.000
_cell.length_c   1.000
_cell.angle_alpha   90.00
_cell.angle_beta   90.00
_cell.angle_gamma   90.00
#
_symmetry.space_group_name_H-M   'P 1'
#
loop_
_entity.id
_entity.type
_entity.pdbx_description
1 polymer ?
#
loop_
_entity_poly.entity_id
_entity_poly.type
_entity_poly.pdbx_seq_one_letter_code
_entity_poly.pdbx_strand_id
1 'polypeptide(L)'
;MRLTARVHGRSYRFGSVREVLARANEPKSGDALAGIAARSHLERAAAKRILAELTLEDLRAHPVVPLDDDEVSRVIDAGVEERTYREIRGWSVAALRDWLLDDATTPEAIRATSRGLTAEMAAAVAKLCSNLDLVYAARKMPVRTQARTTIGLPGRLSSRLQPNHPADDLLGITAAIYEGLAYGAGDALIGINPCIDTVENVTALLRLTADVIARWQIPTQNCVLAHVTTQMRALEAGAPMDILFQSLAGTEAGNTSFGITVTMLDEARAMIHERGTLRAPHRMYFETGQGSELSAGAHGGADQMTLEARCYGLARRYDPFLVNTVVGFIGPEYLADGRQIVRAGLEDHFMGKLLGVPLGADACYTNHADADQNDC
;
A
#
# COMPACT_ATOMS: atom_id res chain seq x y z
N MET A 1 -24.81 -15.82 -2.58
CA MET A 1 -23.49 -16.29 -3.03
C MET A 1 -23.46 -17.75 -3.53
N ARG A 2 -22.84 -18.03 -4.68
CA ARG A 2 -22.56 -19.41 -5.17
C ARG A 2 -21.05 -19.63 -5.22
N LEU A 3 -20.51 -20.51 -4.36
CA LEU A 3 -19.07 -20.85 -4.29
C LEU A 3 -18.69 -22.10 -5.09
N THR A 4 -19.38 -22.34 -6.20
CA THR A 4 -19.15 -23.48 -7.08
C THR A 4 -19.13 -23.08 -8.54
N ALA A 5 -18.19 -23.64 -9.30
CA ALA A 5 -18.10 -23.43 -10.75
C ALA A 5 -17.75 -24.73 -11.46
N ARG A 6 -18.22 -24.85 -12.70
CA ARG A 6 -17.87 -25.96 -13.60
C ARG A 6 -16.99 -25.41 -14.72
N VAL A 7 -15.78 -25.96 -14.85
CA VAL A 7 -14.79 -25.57 -15.87
C VAL A 7 -14.32 -26.85 -16.57
N HIS A 8 -14.45 -26.90 -17.90
CA HIS A 8 -14.14 -28.08 -18.73
C HIS A 8 -14.71 -29.40 -18.17
N GLY A 9 -15.98 -29.39 -17.76
CA GLY A 9 -16.68 -30.57 -17.27
C GLY A 9 -16.38 -30.94 -15.81
N ARG A 10 -15.33 -30.40 -15.18
CA ARG A 10 -14.98 -30.61 -13.77
C ARG A 10 -15.62 -29.55 -12.87
N SER A 11 -16.17 -29.98 -11.74
CA SER A 11 -16.75 -29.11 -10.72
C SER A 11 -15.70 -28.74 -9.68
N TYR A 12 -15.64 -27.45 -9.35
CA TYR A 12 -14.81 -26.87 -8.30
C TYR A 12 -15.72 -26.27 -7.23
N ARG A 13 -15.37 -26.47 -5.96
CA ARG A 13 -16.07 -25.94 -4.79
C ARG A 13 -15.04 -25.30 -3.88
N PHE A 14 -15.34 -24.09 -3.42
CA PHE A 14 -14.54 -23.36 -2.44
C PHE A 14 -15.34 -23.23 -1.14
N GLY A 15 -14.65 -23.27 0.00
CA GLY A 15 -15.24 -23.25 1.32
C GLY A 15 -15.63 -21.85 1.82
N SER A 16 -15.01 -20.79 1.28
CA SER A 16 -15.24 -19.41 1.73
C SER A 16 -14.89 -18.37 0.66
N VAL A 17 -15.32 -17.12 0.86
CA VAL A 17 -14.89 -15.97 0.05
C VAL A 17 -13.38 -15.77 0.13
N ARG A 18 -12.81 -15.88 1.33
CA ARG A 18 -11.36 -15.82 1.57
C ARG A 18 -10.59 -16.83 0.71
N GLU A 19 -11.08 -18.06 0.62
CA GLU A 19 -10.45 -19.08 -0.24
C GLU A 19 -10.58 -18.73 -1.73
N VAL A 20 -11.73 -18.21 -2.17
CA VAL A 20 -11.88 -17.75 -3.57
C VAL A 20 -10.90 -16.62 -3.89
N LEU A 21 -10.75 -15.64 -3.01
CA LEU A 21 -9.79 -14.53 -3.17
C LEU A 21 -8.36 -15.05 -3.29
N ALA A 22 -7.95 -15.99 -2.43
CA ALA A 22 -6.61 -16.57 -2.47
C ALA A 22 -6.37 -17.39 -3.74
N ARG A 23 -7.31 -18.26 -4.12
CA ARG A 23 -7.18 -19.15 -5.29
C ARG A 23 -7.30 -18.38 -6.61
N ALA A 24 -7.84 -17.17 -6.60
CA ALA A 24 -7.96 -16.32 -7.78
C ALA A 24 -6.67 -15.55 -8.12
N ASN A 25 -5.68 -15.47 -7.23
CA ASN A 25 -4.40 -14.81 -7.52
C ASN A 25 -3.64 -15.49 -8.65
N GLU A 26 -2.90 -14.70 -9.44
CA GLU A 26 -1.80 -15.27 -10.22
C GLU A 26 -0.77 -15.90 -9.29
N PRO A 27 0.04 -16.88 -9.76
CA PRO A 27 0.99 -17.58 -8.90
C PRO A 27 1.94 -16.60 -8.21
N LYS A 28 2.03 -16.71 -6.88
CA LYS A 28 2.99 -16.03 -6.02
C LYS A 28 3.57 -17.05 -5.05
N SER A 29 4.88 -17.01 -4.81
CA SER A 29 5.54 -17.95 -3.90
C SER A 29 5.00 -17.87 -2.48
N GLY A 30 4.68 -16.67 -1.97
CA GLY A 30 4.15 -16.55 -0.61
C GLY A 30 2.77 -17.21 -0.42
N ASP A 31 1.88 -17.11 -1.42
CA ASP A 31 0.59 -17.80 -1.37
C ASP A 31 0.76 -19.33 -1.45
N ALA A 32 1.79 -19.80 -2.16
CA ALA A 32 2.14 -21.22 -2.24
C ALA A 32 2.75 -21.71 -0.91
N LEU A 33 3.64 -20.92 -0.31
CA LEU A 33 4.25 -21.18 1.00
C LEU A 33 3.18 -21.26 2.10
N ALA A 34 2.18 -20.37 2.06
CA ALA A 34 1.04 -20.38 2.96
C ALA A 34 0.02 -21.51 2.67
N GLY A 35 0.20 -22.31 1.60
CA GLY A 35 -0.69 -23.42 1.24
C GLY A 35 -2.05 -23.00 0.69
N ILE A 36 -2.22 -21.72 0.35
CA ILE A 36 -3.51 -21.12 -0.07
C ILE A 36 -3.59 -20.83 -1.58
N ALA A 37 -2.48 -20.86 -2.32
CA ALA A 37 -2.46 -20.70 -3.78
C ALA A 37 -3.19 -21.82 -4.52
N ALA A 38 -3.82 -21.50 -5.65
CA ALA A 38 -4.48 -22.51 -6.51
C ALA A 38 -3.54 -23.63 -6.95
N ARG A 39 -4.03 -24.87 -6.90
CA ARG A 39 -3.29 -26.10 -7.19
C ARG A 39 -3.08 -26.35 -8.69
N SER A 40 -3.81 -25.62 -9.52
CA SER A 40 -3.73 -25.72 -10.98
C SER A 40 -4.30 -24.48 -11.66
N HIS A 41 -3.93 -24.28 -12.93
CA HIS A 41 -4.52 -23.22 -13.76
C HIS A 41 -6.05 -23.34 -13.87
N LEU A 42 -6.60 -24.55 -13.95
CA LEU A 42 -8.05 -24.77 -14.02
C LEU A 42 -8.77 -24.38 -12.72
N GLU A 43 -8.17 -24.69 -11.56
CA GLU A 43 -8.72 -24.25 -10.26
C GLU A 43 -8.68 -22.72 -10.13
N ARG A 44 -7.59 -22.09 -10.56
CA ARG A 44 -7.48 -20.62 -10.60
C ARG A 44 -8.54 -20.00 -11.51
N ALA A 45 -8.74 -20.55 -12.71
CA ALA A 45 -9.77 -20.08 -13.63
C ALA A 45 -11.18 -20.25 -13.03
N ALA A 46 -11.43 -21.36 -12.31
CA ALA A 46 -12.68 -21.57 -11.60
C ALA A 46 -12.87 -20.56 -10.44
N ALA A 47 -11.82 -20.26 -9.69
CA ALA A 47 -11.85 -19.25 -8.61
C ALA A 47 -12.13 -17.85 -9.17
N LYS A 48 -11.42 -17.43 -10.23
CA LYS A 48 -11.68 -16.14 -10.90
C LYS A 48 -13.10 -16.06 -11.47
N ARG A 49 -13.64 -17.16 -12.02
CA ARG A 49 -15.02 -17.21 -12.52
C ARG A 49 -16.04 -17.01 -11.39
N ILE A 50 -15.83 -17.64 -10.24
CA ILE A 50 -16.70 -17.44 -9.06
C ILE A 50 -16.56 -16.00 -8.56
N LEU A 51 -15.33 -15.51 -8.42
CA LEU A 51 -15.05 -14.16 -7.96
C LEU A 51 -15.74 -13.10 -8.84
N ALA A 52 -15.73 -13.29 -10.16
CA ALA A 52 -16.41 -12.45 -11.13
C ALA A 52 -17.94 -12.36 -10.91
N GLU A 53 -18.55 -13.42 -10.38
CA GLU A 53 -19.99 -13.52 -10.11
C GLU A 53 -20.36 -13.05 -8.68
N LEU A 54 -19.40 -12.93 -7.76
CA LEU A 54 -19.64 -12.40 -6.42
C LEU A 54 -20.07 -10.94 -6.50
N THR A 55 -20.98 -10.55 -5.62
CA THR A 55 -21.38 -9.14 -5.47
C THR A 55 -20.46 -8.39 -4.52
N LEU A 56 -20.43 -7.06 -4.62
CA LEU A 56 -19.73 -6.22 -3.65
C LEU A 56 -20.30 -6.42 -2.24
N GLU A 57 -21.61 -6.68 -2.11
CA GLU A 57 -22.23 -7.09 -0.87
C GLU A 57 -21.68 -8.40 -0.29
N ASP A 58 -21.53 -9.43 -1.12
CA ASP A 58 -20.94 -10.70 -0.68
C ASP A 58 -19.53 -10.49 -0.09
N LEU A 59 -18.72 -9.60 -0.70
CA LEU A 59 -17.38 -9.28 -0.22
C LEU A 59 -17.39 -8.50 1.09
N ARG A 60 -18.24 -7.46 1.21
CA ARG A 60 -18.33 -6.66 2.44
C ARG A 60 -18.82 -7.50 3.63
N ALA A 61 -19.76 -8.41 3.40
CA ALA A 61 -20.30 -9.27 4.45
C ALA A 61 -19.30 -10.36 4.91
N HIS A 62 -18.23 -10.61 4.15
CA HIS A 62 -17.25 -11.66 4.44
C HIS A 62 -15.82 -11.13 4.34
N PRO A 63 -15.41 -10.17 5.20
CA PRO A 63 -14.03 -9.69 5.25
C PRO A 63 -13.09 -10.86 5.57
N VAL A 64 -11.86 -10.80 5.08
CA VAL A 64 -10.91 -11.92 5.25
C VAL A 64 -10.44 -12.10 6.70
N VAL A 65 -10.58 -11.04 7.51
CA VAL A 65 -10.46 -11.05 8.97
C VAL A 65 -11.74 -10.43 9.58
N PRO A 66 -12.45 -11.10 10.51
CA PRO A 66 -13.70 -10.59 11.09
C PRO A 66 -13.55 -9.23 11.79
N LEU A 67 -14.61 -8.41 11.76
CA LEU A 67 -14.64 -7.08 12.40
C LEU A 67 -14.47 -7.15 13.92
N ASP A 68 -15.02 -8.19 14.57
CA ASP A 68 -14.95 -8.35 16.01
C ASP A 68 -13.53 -8.64 16.50
N ASP A 69 -12.69 -9.20 15.62
CA ASP A 69 -11.35 -9.70 15.95
C ASP A 69 -10.22 -8.76 15.48
N ASP A 70 -10.53 -7.70 14.73
CA ASP A 70 -9.51 -6.95 13.98
C ASP A 70 -9.82 -5.45 13.80
N GLU A 71 -8.98 -4.59 14.37
CA GLU A 71 -9.12 -3.13 14.29
C GLU A 71 -8.99 -2.59 12.86
N VAL A 72 -8.21 -3.25 12.01
CA VAL A 72 -8.03 -2.85 10.61
C VAL A 72 -9.33 -3.06 9.83
N SER A 73 -10.01 -4.20 10.03
CA SER A 73 -11.34 -4.47 9.49
C SER A 73 -12.37 -3.44 9.96
N ARG A 74 -12.34 -3.06 11.25
CA ARG A 74 -13.21 -2.00 11.78
C ARG A 74 -12.95 -0.64 11.13
N VAL A 75 -11.68 -0.26 10.95
CA VAL A 75 -11.31 0.99 10.26
C VAL A 75 -11.77 1.00 8.81
N ILE A 76 -11.57 -0.11 8.09
CA ILE A 76 -11.96 -0.23 6.68
C ILE A 76 -13.49 -0.13 6.54
N ASP A 77 -14.24 -0.88 7.33
CA ASP A 77 -15.70 -0.86 7.25
C ASP A 77 -16.29 0.49 7.66
N ALA A 78 -15.76 1.10 8.73
CA ALA A 78 -16.16 2.45 9.16
C ALA A 78 -15.81 3.55 8.14
N GLY A 79 -14.84 3.30 7.25
CA GLY A 79 -14.45 4.21 6.18
C GLY A 79 -15.36 4.18 4.95
N VAL A 80 -16.32 3.25 4.89
CA VAL A 80 -17.25 3.11 3.77
C VAL A 80 -18.34 4.17 3.83
N GLU A 81 -18.53 4.88 2.72
CA GLU A 81 -19.62 5.84 2.56
C GLU A 81 -20.92 5.10 2.16
N GLU A 82 -21.82 4.96 3.14
CA GLU A 82 -23.00 4.13 3.04
C GLU A 82 -23.93 4.45 1.87
N ARG A 83 -24.04 5.71 1.45
CA ARG A 83 -24.89 6.07 0.31
C ARG A 83 -24.30 5.52 -0.98
N THR A 84 -23.03 5.80 -1.28
CA THR A 84 -22.33 5.27 -2.45
C THR A 84 -22.34 3.74 -2.41
N TYR A 85 -22.08 3.12 -1.26
CA TYR A 85 -22.11 1.66 -1.15
C TYR A 85 -23.47 1.08 -1.55
N ARG A 86 -24.60 1.67 -1.10
CA ARG A 86 -25.95 1.20 -1.49
C ARG A 86 -26.20 1.26 -2.99
N GLU A 87 -25.58 2.20 -3.70
CA GLU A 87 -25.71 2.34 -5.16
C GLU A 87 -24.96 1.23 -5.91
N ILE A 88 -23.88 0.70 -5.33
CA ILE A 88 -23.01 -0.31 -5.98
C ILE A 88 -23.05 -1.70 -5.37
N ARG A 89 -23.66 -1.91 -4.19
CA ARG A 89 -23.62 -3.19 -3.44
C ARG A 89 -24.05 -4.42 -4.26
N GLY A 90 -24.99 -4.22 -5.19
CA GLY A 90 -25.51 -5.28 -6.06
C GLY A 90 -24.66 -5.54 -7.31
N TRP A 91 -23.62 -4.74 -7.56
CA TRP A 91 -22.71 -4.96 -8.68
C TRP A 91 -21.91 -6.24 -8.44
N SER A 92 -21.69 -7.01 -9.49
CA SER A 92 -20.70 -8.07 -9.45
C SER A 92 -19.28 -7.51 -9.56
N VAL A 93 -18.28 -8.28 -9.14
CA VAL A 93 -16.87 -7.88 -9.33
C VAL A 93 -16.54 -7.69 -10.81
N ALA A 94 -17.12 -8.51 -11.69
CA ALA A 94 -16.99 -8.31 -13.14
C ALA A 94 -17.60 -7.00 -13.62
N ALA A 95 -18.79 -6.64 -13.12
CA ALA A 95 -19.41 -5.36 -13.46
C ALA A 95 -18.57 -4.16 -12.97
N LEU A 96 -17.98 -4.24 -11.79
CA LEU A 96 -17.04 -3.23 -11.30
C LEU A 96 -15.78 -3.13 -12.19
N ARG A 97 -15.20 -4.27 -12.60
CA ARG A 97 -14.06 -4.29 -13.53
C ARG A 97 -14.40 -3.60 -14.85
N ASP A 98 -15.50 -4.01 -15.47
CA ASP A 98 -15.89 -3.49 -16.78
C ASP A 98 -16.23 -1.99 -16.68
N TRP A 99 -16.89 -1.57 -15.60
CA TRP A 99 -17.15 -0.15 -15.33
C TRP A 99 -15.86 0.67 -15.17
N LEU A 100 -14.84 0.16 -14.48
CA LEU A 100 -13.54 0.86 -14.35
C LEU A 100 -12.82 1.02 -15.70
N LEU A 101 -12.94 0.01 -16.57
CA LEU A 101 -12.29 -0.03 -17.88
C LEU A 101 -13.04 0.72 -18.98
N ASP A 102 -14.32 1.03 -18.78
CA ASP A 102 -15.15 1.76 -19.74
C ASP A 102 -14.63 3.21 -19.95
N ASP A 103 -14.44 3.63 -21.20
CA ASP A 103 -13.93 4.96 -21.55
C ASP A 103 -14.87 6.11 -21.11
N ALA A 104 -16.17 5.84 -20.97
CA ALA A 104 -17.14 6.80 -20.47
C ALA A 104 -17.07 7.00 -18.94
N THR A 105 -16.43 6.08 -18.21
CA THR A 105 -16.26 6.21 -16.75
C THR A 105 -15.16 7.22 -16.44
N THR A 106 -15.53 8.37 -15.88
CA THR A 106 -14.63 9.49 -15.61
C THR A 106 -13.84 9.33 -14.30
N PRO A 107 -12.67 9.99 -14.15
CA PRO A 107 -11.93 10.01 -12.89
C PRO A 107 -12.76 10.46 -11.68
N GLU A 108 -13.64 11.45 -11.86
CA GLU A 108 -14.52 11.97 -10.82
C GLU A 108 -15.54 10.92 -10.36
N ALA A 109 -16.12 10.18 -11.32
CA ALA A 109 -17.04 9.09 -11.03
C ALA A 109 -16.32 7.97 -10.26
N ILE A 110 -15.10 7.58 -10.68
CA ILE A 110 -14.30 6.58 -9.97
C ILE A 110 -14.02 7.03 -8.53
N ARG A 111 -13.62 8.30 -8.33
CA ARG A 111 -13.35 8.81 -6.98
C ARG A 111 -14.57 8.95 -6.10
N ALA A 112 -15.75 9.18 -6.66
CA ALA A 112 -17.00 9.13 -5.92
C ALA A 112 -17.32 7.67 -5.52
N THR A 113 -17.35 6.76 -6.50
CA THR A 113 -17.66 5.34 -6.29
C THR A 113 -16.69 4.66 -5.32
N SER A 114 -15.41 5.01 -5.34
CA SER A 114 -14.42 4.35 -4.47
C SER A 114 -14.62 4.61 -2.97
N ARG A 115 -15.47 5.59 -2.59
CA ARG A 115 -15.91 5.80 -1.20
C ARG A 115 -16.82 4.69 -0.70
N GLY A 116 -17.52 3.99 -1.60
CA GLY A 116 -18.34 2.83 -1.25
C GLY A 116 -17.58 1.49 -1.21
N LEU A 117 -16.27 1.48 -1.49
CA LEU A 117 -15.49 0.25 -1.62
C LEU A 117 -14.71 -0.10 -0.35
N THR A 118 -14.71 -1.39 0.01
CA THR A 118 -13.76 -1.95 0.99
C THR A 118 -12.47 -2.41 0.31
N ALA A 119 -11.47 -2.74 1.12
CA ALA A 119 -10.21 -3.31 0.64
C ALA A 119 -10.40 -4.63 -0.13
N GLU A 120 -11.25 -5.53 0.38
CA GLU A 120 -11.53 -6.81 -0.26
C GLU A 120 -12.17 -6.64 -1.64
N MET A 121 -12.97 -5.59 -1.86
CA MET A 121 -13.52 -5.25 -3.18
C MET A 121 -12.44 -4.80 -4.16
N ALA A 122 -11.49 -3.99 -3.69
CA ALA A 122 -10.35 -3.56 -4.51
C ALA A 122 -9.45 -4.74 -4.89
N ALA A 123 -9.17 -5.64 -3.93
CA ALA A 123 -8.42 -6.87 -4.19
C ALA A 123 -9.18 -7.79 -5.17
N ALA A 124 -10.49 -7.96 -4.98
CA ALA A 124 -11.32 -8.80 -5.83
C ALA A 124 -11.27 -8.38 -7.31
N VAL A 125 -11.43 -7.08 -7.59
CA VAL A 125 -11.42 -6.59 -8.97
C VAL A 125 -10.03 -6.69 -9.60
N ALA A 126 -8.98 -6.38 -8.86
CA ALA A 126 -7.60 -6.48 -9.33
C ALA A 126 -7.20 -7.93 -9.69
N LYS A 127 -7.72 -8.94 -8.97
CA LYS A 127 -7.52 -10.37 -9.28
C LYS A 127 -8.11 -10.78 -10.63
N LEU A 128 -9.09 -10.04 -11.16
CA LEU A 128 -9.70 -10.28 -12.47
C LEU A 128 -9.02 -9.50 -13.60
N CYS A 129 -8.13 -8.56 -13.28
CA CYS A 129 -7.48 -7.70 -14.24
C CYS A 129 -6.24 -8.34 -14.86
N SER A 130 -6.11 -8.20 -16.19
CA SER A 130 -4.83 -8.39 -16.89
C SER A 130 -3.80 -7.33 -16.45
N ASN A 131 -2.52 -7.49 -16.81
CA ASN A 131 -1.53 -6.45 -16.51
C ASN A 131 -1.88 -5.12 -17.21
N LEU A 132 -2.41 -5.17 -18.43
CA LEU A 132 -2.82 -3.97 -19.16
C LEU A 132 -4.05 -3.32 -18.51
N ASP A 133 -5.00 -4.13 -18.02
CA ASP A 133 -6.18 -3.61 -17.31
C ASP A 133 -5.75 -2.85 -16.05
N LEU A 134 -4.80 -3.40 -15.27
CA LEU A 134 -4.27 -2.76 -14.06
C LEU A 134 -3.63 -1.41 -14.39
N VAL A 135 -2.77 -1.34 -15.42
CA VAL A 135 -2.13 -0.10 -15.87
C VAL A 135 -3.16 0.91 -16.37
N TYR A 136 -4.08 0.47 -17.23
CA TYR A 136 -5.06 1.34 -17.88
C TYR A 136 -6.02 1.95 -16.87
N ALA A 137 -6.62 1.13 -16.01
CA ALA A 137 -7.53 1.62 -15.00
C ALA A 137 -6.81 2.52 -13.97
N ALA A 138 -5.61 2.14 -13.51
CA ALA A 138 -4.84 2.97 -12.57
C ALA A 138 -4.53 4.37 -13.13
N ARG A 139 -4.25 4.48 -14.44
CA ARG A 139 -4.04 5.76 -15.12
C ARG A 139 -5.26 6.69 -15.05
N LYS A 140 -6.48 6.14 -15.02
CA LYS A 140 -7.73 6.91 -14.91
C LYS A 140 -8.03 7.39 -13.48
N MET A 141 -7.22 7.00 -12.50
CA MET A 141 -7.46 7.24 -11.08
C MET A 141 -6.35 8.08 -10.45
N PRO A 142 -6.07 9.31 -10.93
CA PRO A 142 -5.05 10.15 -10.31
C PRO A 142 -5.43 10.49 -8.86
N VAL A 143 -4.44 10.41 -7.97
CA VAL A 143 -4.59 10.79 -6.55
C VAL A 143 -3.60 11.89 -6.26
N ARG A 144 -4.12 13.09 -5.99
CA ARG A 144 -3.32 14.28 -5.69
C ARG A 144 -3.25 14.51 -4.19
N THR A 145 -2.05 14.70 -3.68
CA THR A 145 -1.78 15.11 -2.30
C THR A 145 -0.81 16.28 -2.27
N GLN A 146 -0.78 16.99 -1.15
CA GLN A 146 -0.03 18.23 -1.01
C GLN A 146 0.62 18.34 0.37
N ALA A 147 1.95 18.42 0.36
CA ALA A 147 2.82 18.84 1.45
C ALA A 147 3.43 20.21 1.06
N ARG A 148 4.77 20.36 1.08
CA ARG A 148 5.43 21.52 0.44
C ARG A 148 5.34 21.43 -1.08
N THR A 149 5.44 20.21 -1.61
CA THR A 149 5.18 19.89 -3.01
C THR A 149 3.76 19.33 -3.20
N THR A 150 3.30 19.35 -4.45
CA THR A 150 2.09 18.63 -4.87
C THR A 150 2.50 17.44 -5.72
N ILE A 151 2.12 16.23 -5.31
CA ILE A 151 2.40 15.00 -6.04
C ILE A 151 1.13 14.42 -6.66
N GLY A 152 1.30 13.50 -7.62
CA GLY A 152 0.19 12.78 -8.26
C GLY A 152 -0.57 13.56 -9.34
N LEU A 153 -0.05 14.71 -9.78
CA LEU A 153 -0.57 15.43 -10.95
C LEU A 153 -0.25 14.65 -12.24
N PRO A 154 -1.20 14.52 -13.19
CA PRO A 154 -0.93 13.91 -14.48
C PRO A 154 0.25 14.54 -15.22
N GLY A 155 1.06 13.72 -15.88
CA GLY A 155 2.25 14.18 -16.61
C GLY A 155 3.45 14.52 -15.73
N ARG A 156 3.42 14.20 -14.43
CA ARG A 156 4.54 14.35 -13.50
C ARG A 156 4.89 13.00 -12.86
N LEU A 157 6.17 12.79 -12.63
CA LEU A 157 6.70 11.67 -11.85
C LEU A 157 7.60 12.26 -10.77
N SER A 158 7.33 11.87 -9.52
CA SER A 158 8.11 12.31 -8.36
C SER A 158 8.97 11.17 -7.86
N SER A 159 10.11 11.50 -7.27
CA SER A 159 11.06 10.55 -6.71
C SER A 159 11.36 10.88 -5.26
N ARG A 160 11.38 9.84 -4.42
CA ARG A 160 11.96 9.89 -3.09
C ARG A 160 13.47 9.84 -3.21
N LEU A 161 14.17 10.77 -2.56
CA LEU A 161 15.60 10.66 -2.36
C LEU A 161 15.85 9.96 -1.03
N GLN A 162 16.40 8.74 -1.07
CA GLN A 162 16.69 7.92 0.11
C GLN A 162 18.21 7.71 0.33
N PRO A 163 18.90 8.67 0.97
CA PRO A 163 20.35 8.65 1.15
C PRO A 163 20.72 7.86 2.41
N ASN A 164 20.47 6.55 2.43
CA ASN A 164 20.83 5.69 3.56
C ASN A 164 22.35 5.50 3.67
N HIS A 165 22.87 5.38 4.89
CA HIS A 165 24.26 5.02 5.12
C HIS A 165 24.34 3.87 6.14
N PRO A 166 25.20 2.84 5.97
CA PRO A 166 25.25 1.66 6.86
C PRO A 166 25.55 1.95 8.34
N ALA A 167 25.96 3.18 8.66
CA ALA A 167 26.31 3.63 10.00
C ALA A 167 25.68 4.99 10.34
N ASP A 168 24.71 5.44 9.53
CA ASP A 168 24.11 6.77 9.63
C ASP A 168 25.14 7.93 9.66
N ASP A 169 26.23 7.79 8.92
CA ASP A 169 27.29 8.81 8.86
C ASP A 169 26.76 10.07 8.16
N LEU A 170 26.72 11.18 8.90
CA LEU A 170 26.10 12.42 8.40
C LEU A 170 26.80 12.95 7.15
N LEU A 171 28.12 12.76 7.00
CA LEU A 171 28.85 13.23 5.82
C LEU A 171 28.52 12.37 4.59
N GLY A 172 28.50 11.05 4.73
CA GLY A 172 28.09 10.12 3.68
C GLY A 172 26.65 10.36 3.22
N ILE A 173 25.73 10.55 4.18
CA ILE A 173 24.33 10.91 3.89
C ILE A 173 24.27 12.24 3.14
N THR A 174 25.00 13.26 3.59
CA THR A 174 25.05 14.57 2.93
C THR A 174 25.55 14.48 1.49
N ALA A 175 26.58 13.67 1.24
CA ALA A 175 27.10 13.45 -0.11
C ALA A 175 26.04 12.83 -1.03
N ALA A 176 25.35 11.80 -0.56
CA ALA A 176 24.26 11.15 -1.30
C ALA A 176 23.05 12.08 -1.52
N ILE A 177 22.75 12.98 -0.57
CA ILE A 177 21.73 14.02 -0.77
C ILE A 177 22.11 14.92 -1.95
N TYR A 178 23.34 15.43 -1.99
CA TYR A 178 23.77 16.32 -3.06
C TYR A 178 23.81 15.64 -4.42
N GLU A 179 24.25 14.38 -4.47
CA GLU A 179 24.20 13.59 -5.69
C GLU A 179 22.76 13.43 -6.20
N GLY A 180 21.85 12.97 -5.35
CA GLY A 180 20.45 12.76 -5.73
C GLY A 180 19.75 14.05 -6.20
N LEU A 181 19.99 15.16 -5.51
CA LEU A 181 19.45 16.47 -5.92
C LEU A 181 19.99 16.91 -7.29
N ALA A 182 21.24 16.57 -7.63
CA ALA A 182 21.81 16.89 -8.95
C ALA A 182 21.12 16.15 -10.10
N TYR A 183 20.51 14.97 -9.83
CA TYR A 183 19.67 14.23 -10.76
C TYR A 183 18.18 14.64 -10.71
N GLY A 184 17.81 15.61 -9.87
CA GLY A 184 16.43 16.05 -9.70
C GLY A 184 15.57 15.12 -8.83
N ALA A 185 16.17 14.20 -8.06
CA ALA A 185 15.45 13.37 -7.10
C ALA A 185 15.12 14.15 -5.82
N GLY A 186 14.07 13.71 -5.12
CA GLY A 186 13.70 14.26 -3.80
C GLY A 186 12.56 15.25 -3.82
N ASP A 187 11.83 15.41 -4.93
CA ASP A 187 10.61 16.24 -4.98
C ASP A 187 9.41 15.57 -4.26
N ALA A 188 9.41 14.24 -4.13
CA ALA A 188 8.50 13.53 -3.25
C ALA A 188 8.88 13.76 -1.79
N LEU A 189 10.12 13.49 -1.39
CA LEU A 189 10.70 13.83 -0.08
C LEU A 189 12.17 13.44 -0.05
N ILE A 190 12.92 13.99 0.91
CA ILE A 190 14.23 13.49 1.32
C ILE A 190 14.00 12.63 2.58
N GLY A 191 14.08 11.32 2.43
CA GLY A 191 13.69 10.34 3.44
C GLY A 191 14.85 9.43 3.81
N ILE A 192 15.24 9.34 5.08
CA ILE A 192 16.34 8.46 5.50
C ILE A 192 15.76 7.30 6.29
N ASN A 193 16.08 6.06 5.90
CA ASN A 193 15.84 4.89 6.75
C ASN A 193 17.05 4.72 7.68
N PRO A 194 16.91 5.04 8.98
CA PRO A 194 18.05 5.04 9.89
C PRO A 194 18.49 3.61 10.22
N CYS A 195 19.79 3.37 10.24
CA CYS A 195 20.35 2.15 10.82
C CYS A 195 20.17 2.12 12.35
N ILE A 196 20.19 3.28 13.01
CA ILE A 196 20.10 3.44 14.46
C ILE A 196 18.78 4.15 14.83
N ASP A 197 17.81 3.39 15.33
CA ASP A 197 16.50 3.91 15.77
C ASP A 197 16.55 4.43 17.22
N THR A 198 17.21 5.57 17.42
CA THR A 198 17.19 6.32 18.68
C THR A 198 16.72 7.76 18.47
N VAL A 199 16.16 8.37 19.51
CA VAL A 199 15.64 9.75 19.44
C VAL A 199 16.76 10.72 19.06
N GLU A 200 17.97 10.52 19.58
CA GLU A 200 19.14 11.36 19.32
C GLU A 200 19.55 11.28 17.84
N ASN A 201 19.65 10.06 17.29
CA ASN A 201 20.05 9.85 15.90
C ASN A 201 18.98 10.35 14.92
N VAL A 202 17.71 10.00 15.15
CA VAL A 202 16.58 10.48 14.35
C VAL A 202 16.53 12.01 14.35
N THR A 203 16.75 12.66 15.50
CA THR A 203 16.81 14.13 15.59
C THR A 203 17.98 14.70 14.79
N ALA A 204 19.16 14.07 14.83
CA ALA A 204 20.33 14.51 14.07
C ALA A 204 20.08 14.44 12.55
N LEU A 205 19.47 13.35 12.07
CA LEU A 205 19.11 13.17 10.66
C LEU A 205 18.02 14.15 10.19
N LEU A 206 17.01 14.40 11.02
CA LEU A 206 15.99 15.41 10.74
C LEU A 206 16.58 16.81 10.66
N ARG A 207 17.48 17.18 11.57
CA ARG A 207 18.19 18.48 11.53
C ARG A 207 19.06 18.59 10.29
N LEU A 208 19.83 17.55 9.95
CA LEU A 208 20.66 17.54 8.75
C LEU A 208 19.85 17.85 7.48
N THR A 209 18.75 17.12 7.29
CA THR A 209 17.88 17.30 6.12
C THR A 209 17.17 18.66 6.13
N ALA A 210 16.70 19.12 7.30
CA ALA A 210 16.11 20.45 7.44
C ALA A 210 17.10 21.57 7.10
N ASP A 211 18.36 21.46 7.55
CA ASP A 211 19.42 22.43 7.27
C ASP A 211 19.76 22.49 5.78
N VAL A 212 19.84 21.33 5.10
CA VAL A 212 20.05 21.28 3.63
C VAL A 212 18.89 21.94 2.90
N ILE A 213 17.64 21.60 3.24
CA ILE A 213 16.43 22.17 2.65
C ILE A 213 16.40 23.69 2.84
N ALA A 214 16.66 24.17 4.06
CA ALA A 214 16.64 25.59 4.38
C ALA A 214 17.78 26.36 3.69
N ARG A 215 19.00 25.80 3.67
CA ARG A 215 20.16 26.45 3.05
C ARG A 215 19.97 26.70 1.55
N TRP A 216 19.39 25.73 0.86
CA TRP A 216 19.23 25.78 -0.60
C TRP A 216 17.81 26.15 -1.04
N GLN A 217 16.91 26.45 -0.10
CA GLN A 217 15.51 26.79 -0.34
C GLN A 217 14.81 25.74 -1.23
N ILE A 218 15.09 24.46 -0.96
CA ILE A 218 14.60 23.34 -1.77
C ILE A 218 13.10 23.18 -1.50
N PRO A 219 12.24 23.17 -2.54
CA PRO A 219 10.81 22.92 -2.36
C PRO A 219 10.57 21.42 -2.15
N THR A 220 10.92 20.91 -0.97
CA THR A 220 10.66 19.52 -0.54
C THR A 220 10.44 19.43 0.97
N GLN A 221 10.22 18.23 1.47
CA GLN A 221 9.99 17.91 2.87
C GLN A 221 11.00 16.84 3.33
N ASN A 222 11.35 16.88 4.61
CA ASN A 222 12.15 15.84 5.22
C ASN A 222 11.29 14.76 5.90
N CYS A 223 11.88 13.58 6.02
CA CYS A 223 11.32 12.43 6.73
C CYS A 223 12.47 11.55 7.24
N VAL A 224 12.31 10.92 8.40
CA VAL A 224 13.20 9.84 8.85
C VAL A 224 12.32 8.65 9.19
N LEU A 225 12.55 7.52 8.51
CA LEU A 225 11.69 6.34 8.48
C LEU A 225 11.94 5.42 9.70
N ALA A 226 11.98 6.00 10.89
CA ALA A 226 12.09 5.26 12.15
C ALA A 226 10.73 4.73 12.62
N HIS A 227 10.69 3.96 13.71
CA HIS A 227 9.41 3.62 14.34
C HIS A 227 8.64 4.88 14.77
N VAL A 228 7.31 4.88 14.64
CA VAL A 228 6.45 6.04 14.93
C VAL A 228 6.65 6.59 16.35
N THR A 229 6.88 5.73 17.34
CA THR A 229 7.12 6.17 18.72
C THR A 229 8.43 6.94 18.89
N THR A 230 9.50 6.55 18.19
CA THR A 230 10.77 7.31 18.19
C THR A 230 10.57 8.67 17.53
N GLN A 231 9.86 8.71 16.41
CA GLN A 231 9.52 9.94 15.70
C GLN A 231 8.68 10.89 16.56
N MET A 232 7.66 10.38 17.26
CA MET A 232 6.85 11.17 18.20
C MET A 232 7.69 11.76 19.33
N ARG A 233 8.60 10.98 19.93
CA ARG A 233 9.52 11.48 20.97
C ARG A 233 10.50 12.52 20.42
N ALA A 234 10.98 12.36 19.19
CA ALA A 234 11.80 13.37 18.53
C ALA A 234 11.02 14.67 18.27
N LEU A 235 9.76 14.59 17.85
CA LEU A 235 8.85 15.73 17.72
C LEU A 235 8.60 16.44 19.06
N GLU A 236 8.37 15.69 20.13
CA GLU A 236 8.23 16.22 21.49
C GLU A 236 9.48 16.99 21.93
N ALA A 237 10.67 16.49 21.56
CA ALA A 237 11.96 17.13 21.80
C ALA A 237 12.27 18.31 20.83
N GLY A 238 11.36 18.63 19.90
CA GLY A 238 11.51 19.76 18.98
C GLY A 238 12.32 19.48 17.72
N ALA A 239 12.43 18.23 17.28
CA ALA A 239 13.06 17.90 15.99
C ALA A 239 12.27 18.51 14.81
N PRO A 240 12.96 19.03 13.78
CA PRO A 240 12.30 19.70 12.65
C PRO A 240 11.76 18.68 11.65
N MET A 241 10.58 18.13 11.91
CA MET A 241 9.96 17.08 11.09
C MET A 241 8.79 17.62 10.26
N ASP A 242 8.87 17.46 8.94
CA ASP A 242 7.82 17.84 8.00
C ASP A 242 6.77 16.72 7.82
N ILE A 243 7.22 15.48 7.61
CA ILE A 243 6.40 14.26 7.38
C ILE A 243 6.75 13.19 8.42
N LEU A 244 5.73 12.51 8.95
CA LEU A 244 5.87 11.39 9.87
C LEU A 244 5.64 10.06 9.13
N PHE A 245 6.52 9.09 9.34
CA PHE A 245 6.49 7.77 8.69
C PHE A 245 5.91 6.66 9.60
N GLN A 246 5.34 5.61 9.01
CA GLN A 246 5.18 4.30 9.68
C GLN A 246 4.96 3.17 8.66
N SER A 247 5.55 1.99 8.88
CA SER A 247 5.17 0.77 8.14
C SER A 247 3.82 0.23 8.64
N LEU A 248 2.95 -0.19 7.73
CA LEU A 248 1.62 -0.73 8.04
C LEU A 248 1.49 -2.20 7.63
N ALA A 249 0.61 -2.90 8.35
CA ALA A 249 0.08 -4.19 7.98
C ALA A 249 -1.45 -4.15 7.86
N GLY A 250 -2.01 -5.08 7.11
CA GLY A 250 -3.43 -5.23 6.79
C GLY A 250 -4.23 -5.95 7.87
N THR A 251 -3.63 -6.32 9.00
CA THR A 251 -4.30 -6.94 10.16
C THR A 251 -3.84 -6.31 11.46
N GLU A 252 -4.69 -6.35 12.49
CA GLU A 252 -4.37 -5.94 13.87
C GLU A 252 -3.18 -6.73 14.40
N ALA A 253 -3.14 -8.04 14.14
CA ALA A 253 -2.02 -8.90 14.52
C ALA A 253 -0.71 -8.47 13.83
N GLY A 254 -0.77 -8.10 12.54
CA GLY A 254 0.39 -7.59 11.81
C GLY A 254 0.88 -6.25 12.36
N ASN A 255 -0.04 -5.31 12.59
CA ASN A 255 0.29 -4.01 13.18
C ASN A 255 0.87 -4.17 14.61
N THR A 256 0.31 -5.08 15.40
CA THR A 256 0.84 -5.42 16.73
C THR A 256 2.26 -5.98 16.63
N SER A 257 2.57 -6.80 15.62
CA SER A 257 3.93 -7.30 15.39
C SER A 257 4.93 -6.20 15.04
N PHE A 258 4.45 -5.12 14.42
CA PHE A 258 5.23 -3.90 14.18
C PHE A 258 5.27 -2.96 15.38
N GLY A 259 4.57 -3.27 16.48
CA GLY A 259 4.53 -2.44 17.68
C GLY A 259 3.60 -1.23 17.58
N ILE A 260 2.62 -1.25 16.67
CA ILE A 260 1.69 -0.13 16.42
C ILE A 260 0.23 -0.54 16.61
N THR A 261 -0.61 0.47 16.84
CA THR A 261 -2.08 0.34 16.90
C THR A 261 -2.72 1.52 16.16
N VAL A 262 -3.99 1.40 15.78
CA VAL A 262 -4.77 2.53 15.20
C VAL A 262 -4.77 3.74 16.13
N THR A 263 -4.85 3.54 17.44
CA THR A 263 -4.82 4.64 18.43
C THR A 263 -3.49 5.38 18.38
N MET A 264 -2.37 4.66 18.31
CA MET A 264 -1.04 5.26 18.20
C MET A 264 -0.88 6.07 16.90
N LEU A 265 -1.43 5.57 15.79
CA LEU A 265 -1.42 6.28 14.51
C LEU A 265 -2.29 7.55 14.54
N ASP A 266 -3.45 7.51 15.20
CA ASP A 266 -4.30 8.68 15.43
C ASP A 266 -3.57 9.75 16.27
N GLU A 267 -2.86 9.34 17.34
CA GLU A 267 -2.01 10.21 18.16
C GLU A 267 -0.85 10.82 17.36
N ALA A 268 -0.13 9.99 16.60
CA ALA A 268 0.97 10.43 15.75
C ALA A 268 0.51 11.45 14.71
N ARG A 269 -0.65 11.22 14.07
CA ARG A 269 -1.26 12.17 13.13
C ARG A 269 -1.61 13.48 13.81
N ALA A 270 -2.18 13.47 15.01
CA ALA A 270 -2.46 14.69 15.76
C ALA A 270 -1.16 15.45 16.10
N MET A 271 -0.15 14.73 16.58
CA MET A 271 1.12 15.30 17.01
C MET A 271 1.89 15.94 15.86
N ILE A 272 1.98 15.30 14.69
CA ILE A 272 2.67 15.90 13.54
C ILE A 272 1.99 17.21 13.15
N HIS A 273 0.65 17.27 13.13
CA HIS A 273 -0.13 18.48 12.81
C HIS A 273 0.11 19.61 13.81
N GLU A 274 0.17 19.31 15.10
CA GLU A 274 0.43 20.29 16.16
C GLU A 274 1.89 20.79 16.13
N ARG A 275 2.85 19.87 16.09
CA ARG A 275 4.26 20.14 16.46
C ARG A 275 5.24 20.21 15.31
N GLY A 276 5.00 19.48 14.22
CA GLY A 276 5.99 19.44 13.14
C GLY A 276 6.07 20.77 12.37
N THR A 277 7.10 20.92 11.56
CA THR A 277 7.53 22.21 10.98
C THR A 277 6.71 22.67 9.78
N LEU A 278 6.14 21.73 9.02
CA LEU A 278 5.34 22.04 7.84
C LEU A 278 3.87 22.32 8.19
N ARG A 279 3.25 23.33 7.59
CA ARG A 279 1.79 23.53 7.66
C ARG A 279 1.16 23.09 6.35
N ALA A 280 0.78 21.81 6.28
CA ALA A 280 0.18 21.20 5.10
C ALA A 280 -0.90 20.19 5.49
N PRO A 281 -1.87 19.90 4.59
CA PRO A 281 -2.95 18.97 4.87
C PRO A 281 -2.50 17.50 4.94
N HIS A 282 -1.46 17.11 4.19
CA HIS A 282 -1.01 15.72 4.13
C HIS A 282 0.39 15.64 4.72
N ARG A 283 0.54 14.91 5.83
CA ARG A 283 1.78 14.88 6.63
C ARG A 283 2.18 13.51 7.17
N MET A 284 1.49 12.47 6.70
CA MET A 284 1.79 11.07 7.01
C MET A 284 2.43 10.41 5.79
N TYR A 285 3.33 9.47 6.01
CA TYR A 285 3.91 8.60 5.01
C TYR A 285 3.81 7.15 5.49
N PHE A 286 3.29 6.25 4.66
CA PHE A 286 3.21 4.84 5.00
C PHE A 286 3.95 3.95 4.00
N GLU A 287 4.57 2.88 4.50
CA GLU A 287 5.08 1.79 3.68
C GLU A 287 4.30 0.50 3.93
N THR A 288 4.11 -0.26 2.86
CA THR A 288 3.38 -1.52 2.81
C THR A 288 4.16 -2.52 1.94
N GLY A 289 3.65 -3.72 1.74
CA GLY A 289 4.30 -4.69 0.87
C GLY A 289 3.71 -6.09 1.04
N GLN A 290 3.41 -6.73 -0.08
CA GLN A 290 2.92 -8.10 -0.11
C GLN A 290 3.91 -9.06 0.60
N GLY A 291 3.41 -9.79 1.58
CA GLY A 291 4.16 -10.82 2.32
C GLY A 291 4.48 -10.46 3.76
N SER A 292 4.28 -9.20 4.17
CA SER A 292 4.56 -8.73 5.53
C SER A 292 3.79 -9.53 6.60
N GLU A 293 2.50 -9.76 6.41
CA GLU A 293 1.68 -10.51 7.38
C GLU A 293 1.97 -12.01 7.35
N LEU A 294 2.39 -12.56 6.22
CA LEU A 294 2.82 -13.96 6.17
C LEU A 294 4.13 -14.13 6.97
N SER A 295 5.07 -13.21 6.79
CA SER A 295 6.33 -13.17 7.54
C SER A 295 6.10 -13.03 9.04
N ALA A 296 5.15 -12.18 9.45
CA ALA A 296 4.77 -11.97 10.85
C ALA A 296 3.88 -13.08 11.44
N GLY A 297 3.46 -14.09 10.65
CA GLY A 297 2.51 -15.11 11.10
C GLY A 297 1.10 -14.55 11.38
N ALA A 298 0.76 -13.41 10.80
CA ALA A 298 -0.44 -12.62 11.05
C ALA A 298 -1.45 -12.62 9.87
N HIS A 299 -1.22 -13.44 8.84
CA HIS A 299 -2.03 -13.43 7.61
C HIS A 299 -3.41 -14.08 7.76
N GLY A 300 -3.65 -14.88 8.82
CA GLY A 300 -4.98 -15.43 9.13
C GLY A 300 -5.60 -16.31 8.02
N GLY A 301 -4.78 -16.90 7.14
CA GLY A 301 -5.25 -17.67 5.98
C GLY A 301 -5.73 -16.83 4.79
N ALA A 302 -5.59 -15.50 4.85
CA ALA A 302 -5.79 -14.61 3.70
C ALA A 302 -4.53 -14.59 2.82
N ASP A 303 -4.71 -14.24 1.54
CA ASP A 303 -3.62 -14.08 0.58
C ASP A 303 -2.97 -12.70 0.68
N GLN A 304 -1.71 -12.62 0.24
CA GLN A 304 -0.86 -11.43 0.41
C GLN A 304 -1.47 -10.19 -0.28
N MET A 305 -2.06 -10.36 -1.46
CA MET A 305 -2.65 -9.25 -2.22
C MET A 305 -3.89 -8.67 -1.54
N THR A 306 -4.73 -9.52 -0.93
CA THR A 306 -5.90 -9.04 -0.19
C THR A 306 -5.48 -8.28 1.08
N LEU A 307 -4.43 -8.74 1.76
CA LEU A 307 -3.90 -8.05 2.94
C LEU A 307 -3.23 -6.72 2.59
N GLU A 308 -2.52 -6.67 1.46
CA GLU A 308 -1.94 -5.43 0.95
C GLU A 308 -3.01 -4.37 0.61
N ALA A 309 -4.14 -4.78 0.02
CA ALA A 309 -5.29 -3.89 -0.16
C ALA A 309 -5.82 -3.33 1.16
N ARG A 310 -5.76 -4.13 2.25
CA ARG A 310 -6.21 -3.72 3.58
C ARG A 310 -5.25 -2.71 4.21
N CYS A 311 -3.95 -2.79 3.95
CA CYS A 311 -3.00 -1.73 4.29
C CYS A 311 -3.44 -0.38 3.69
N TYR A 312 -3.85 -0.35 2.42
CA TYR A 312 -4.34 0.87 1.78
C TYR A 312 -5.67 1.35 2.36
N GLY A 313 -6.57 0.43 2.69
CA GLY A 313 -7.82 0.72 3.38
C GLY A 313 -7.59 1.41 4.74
N LEU A 314 -6.60 0.93 5.50
CA LEU A 314 -6.14 1.59 6.74
C LEU A 314 -5.50 2.95 6.46
N ALA A 315 -4.54 3.01 5.53
CA ALA A 315 -3.80 4.22 5.21
C ALA A 315 -4.73 5.37 4.79
N ARG A 316 -5.82 5.07 4.06
CA ARG A 316 -6.83 6.03 3.62
C ARG A 316 -7.42 6.88 4.76
N ARG A 317 -7.55 6.33 5.98
CA ARG A 317 -8.07 7.05 7.16
C ARG A 317 -7.29 8.33 7.46
N TYR A 318 -6.01 8.36 7.15
CA TYR A 318 -5.09 9.40 7.63
C TYR A 318 -4.81 10.50 6.60
N ASP A 319 -5.37 10.41 5.39
CA ASP A 319 -5.07 11.29 4.25
C ASP A 319 -3.55 11.50 4.08
N PRO A 320 -2.77 10.43 3.88
CA PRO A 320 -1.32 10.51 3.85
C PRO A 320 -0.85 11.35 2.67
N PHE A 321 0.38 11.87 2.79
CA PHE A 321 1.05 12.51 1.67
C PHE A 321 1.54 11.47 0.67
N LEU A 322 2.08 10.35 1.16
CA LEU A 322 2.62 9.26 0.36
C LEU A 322 2.24 7.91 0.97
N VAL A 323 1.99 6.92 0.13
CA VAL A 323 2.00 5.51 0.51
C VAL A 323 2.87 4.81 -0.52
N ASN A 324 3.79 3.94 -0.10
CA ASN A 324 4.58 3.13 -1.02
C ASN A 324 4.41 1.65 -0.69
N THR A 325 4.13 0.85 -1.71
CA THR A 325 4.44 -0.58 -1.62
C THR A 325 5.95 -0.75 -1.83
N VAL A 326 6.58 -1.61 -1.02
CA VAL A 326 7.98 -2.00 -1.20
C VAL A 326 8.03 -3.38 -1.85
N VAL A 327 7.91 -3.39 -3.17
CA VAL A 327 7.74 -4.62 -3.96
C VAL A 327 9.08 -5.32 -4.08
N GLY A 328 9.15 -6.60 -3.73
CA GLY A 328 10.38 -7.40 -3.86
C GLY A 328 11.41 -7.20 -2.74
N PHE A 329 11.07 -6.47 -1.67
CA PHE A 329 11.99 -6.19 -0.56
C PHE A 329 12.22 -7.35 0.39
N ILE A 330 11.18 -8.17 0.64
CA ILE A 330 11.24 -9.18 1.70
C ILE A 330 12.07 -10.39 1.25
N GLY A 331 11.76 -10.96 0.08
CA GLY A 331 12.49 -12.10 -0.46
C GLY A 331 11.69 -13.00 -1.41
N PRO A 332 12.37 -13.98 -2.04
CA PRO A 332 11.77 -14.92 -2.98
C PRO A 332 10.71 -15.83 -2.37
N GLU A 333 10.69 -15.98 -1.04
CA GLU A 333 9.68 -16.73 -0.32
C GLU A 333 8.27 -16.16 -0.55
N TYR A 334 8.19 -14.86 -0.83
CA TYR A 334 6.94 -14.11 -1.00
C TYR A 334 6.66 -13.77 -2.47
N LEU A 335 7.70 -13.33 -3.20
CA LEU A 335 7.70 -13.06 -4.64
C LEU A 335 8.99 -13.59 -5.26
N ALA A 336 8.92 -14.74 -5.94
CA ALA A 336 10.12 -15.51 -6.31
C ALA A 336 11.00 -14.88 -7.41
N ASP A 337 10.37 -14.19 -8.37
CA ASP A 337 10.99 -13.81 -9.63
C ASP A 337 10.49 -12.43 -10.11
N GLY A 338 11.20 -11.85 -11.09
CA GLY A 338 10.84 -10.56 -11.70
C GLY A 338 9.40 -10.50 -12.21
N ARG A 339 8.85 -11.61 -12.71
CA ARG A 339 7.45 -11.67 -13.17
C ARG A 339 6.46 -11.50 -12.01
N GLN A 340 6.71 -12.15 -10.88
CA GLN A 340 5.87 -12.03 -9.69
C GLN A 340 5.97 -10.63 -9.07
N ILE A 341 7.18 -10.07 -9.04
CA ILE A 341 7.47 -8.70 -8.58
C ILE A 341 6.69 -7.69 -9.44
N VAL A 342 6.86 -7.71 -10.76
CA VAL A 342 6.14 -6.81 -11.68
C VAL A 342 4.62 -6.96 -11.52
N ARG A 343 4.12 -8.20 -11.45
CA ARG A 343 2.68 -8.42 -11.26
C ARG A 343 2.18 -7.83 -9.94
N ALA A 344 2.90 -8.02 -8.84
CA ALA A 344 2.56 -7.47 -7.53
C ALA A 344 2.57 -5.93 -7.56
N GLY A 345 3.61 -5.30 -8.12
CA GLY A 345 3.68 -3.84 -8.21
C GLY A 345 2.54 -3.21 -9.01
N LEU A 346 2.10 -3.86 -10.10
CA LEU A 346 0.94 -3.41 -10.87
C LEU A 346 -0.38 -3.58 -10.08
N GLU A 347 -0.53 -4.70 -9.37
CA GLU A 347 -1.69 -4.99 -8.52
C GLU A 347 -1.81 -3.96 -7.40
N ASP A 348 -0.72 -3.75 -6.68
CA ASP A 348 -0.57 -2.81 -5.58
C ASP A 348 -0.92 -1.40 -6.05
N HIS A 349 -0.23 -0.90 -7.09
CA HIS A 349 -0.46 0.43 -7.64
C HIS A 349 -1.93 0.64 -8.02
N PHE A 350 -2.56 -0.32 -8.70
CA PHE A 350 -3.98 -0.25 -9.04
C PHE A 350 -4.88 -0.20 -7.80
N MET A 351 -4.66 -1.08 -6.81
CA MET A 351 -5.50 -1.16 -5.61
C MET A 351 -5.40 0.11 -4.77
N GLY A 352 -4.19 0.66 -4.60
CA GLY A 352 -4.01 1.92 -3.87
C GLY A 352 -4.64 3.12 -4.59
N LYS A 353 -4.52 3.23 -5.91
CA LYS A 353 -5.21 4.28 -6.68
C LYS A 353 -6.73 4.15 -6.60
N LEU A 354 -7.25 2.92 -6.66
CA LEU A 354 -8.69 2.66 -6.53
C LEU A 354 -9.21 3.06 -5.15
N LEU A 355 -8.54 2.63 -4.08
CA LEU A 355 -8.87 3.01 -2.70
C LEU A 355 -8.53 4.48 -2.40
N GLY A 356 -7.81 5.12 -3.31
CA GLY A 356 -7.68 6.55 -3.36
C GLY A 356 -6.57 7.13 -2.51
N VAL A 357 -5.55 6.32 -2.21
CA VAL A 357 -4.33 6.72 -1.54
C VAL A 357 -3.26 7.15 -2.55
N PRO A 358 -2.34 8.06 -2.20
CA PRO A 358 -1.26 8.54 -3.07
C PRO A 358 -0.17 7.47 -3.24
N LEU A 359 -0.52 6.37 -3.89
CA LEU A 359 0.36 5.20 -3.98
C LEU A 359 1.50 5.44 -4.98
N GLY A 360 2.73 5.27 -4.51
CA GLY A 360 3.94 5.01 -5.26
C GLY A 360 4.41 3.57 -5.08
N ALA A 361 5.55 3.24 -5.68
CA ALA A 361 6.15 1.92 -5.55
C ALA A 361 7.67 2.07 -5.44
N ASP A 362 8.25 1.45 -4.41
CA ASP A 362 9.67 1.17 -4.38
C ASP A 362 9.91 -0.13 -5.17
N ALA A 363 10.26 0.04 -6.45
CA ALA A 363 10.59 -1.09 -7.33
C ALA A 363 11.97 -1.62 -6.95
N CYS A 364 12.01 -2.72 -6.20
CA CYS A 364 13.24 -3.31 -5.72
C CYS A 364 13.23 -4.84 -5.83
N TYR A 365 14.39 -5.43 -5.60
CA TYR A 365 14.57 -6.86 -5.53
C TYR A 365 15.67 -7.17 -4.53
N THR A 366 15.60 -8.35 -3.91
CA THR A 366 16.72 -8.87 -3.12
C THR A 366 17.67 -9.65 -4.02
N ASN A 367 18.97 -9.64 -3.69
CA ASN A 367 20.00 -10.37 -4.47
C ASN A 367 19.80 -11.91 -4.52
N HIS A 368 18.84 -12.45 -3.78
CA HIS A 368 18.53 -13.88 -3.76
C HIS A 368 17.16 -14.21 -4.38
N ALA A 369 16.44 -13.21 -4.89
CA ALA A 369 15.32 -13.42 -5.81
C ALA A 369 15.83 -13.64 -7.24
N ASP A 370 15.05 -14.34 -8.06
CA ASP A 370 15.33 -14.53 -9.50
C ASP A 370 14.90 -13.28 -10.27
N ALA A 371 15.61 -12.17 -10.02
CA ALA A 371 15.35 -10.84 -10.58
C ALA A 371 16.65 -10.01 -10.64
N ASP A 372 16.71 -9.06 -11.58
CA ASP A 372 17.80 -8.12 -11.72
C ASP A 372 17.33 -6.67 -11.98
N GLN A 373 18.27 -5.75 -12.23
CA GLN A 373 17.96 -4.33 -12.47
C GLN A 373 17.09 -4.09 -13.70
N ASN A 374 17.03 -5.01 -14.66
CA ASN A 374 16.17 -4.87 -15.84
C ASN A 374 14.70 -5.21 -15.53
N ASP A 375 14.43 -5.91 -14.44
CA ASP A 375 13.07 -6.28 -14.03
C ASP A 375 12.35 -5.16 -13.26
N CYS A 376 13.10 -4.28 -12.58
CA CYS A 376 12.57 -3.27 -11.65
C CYS A 376 12.47 -1.86 -12.24
#